data_AF-A0AAX1BJS3-F1
#
_entry.id   AF-A0AAX1BJS3-F1
#
_cell.length_a   1.000
_cell.length_b   1.000
_cell.length_c   1.000
_cell.angle_alpha   90.00
_cell.angle_beta   90.00
_cell.angle_gamma   90.00
#
_symmetry.space_group_name_H-M   'P 1'
#
loop_
_entity.id
_entity.type
_entity.pdbx_description
1 polymer ?
#
loop_
_entity_poly.entity_id
_entity_poly.type
_entity_poly.pdbx_seq_one_letter_code
_entity_poly.pdbx_strand_id
1 'polypeptide(L)'
;VDLVTTAVGPVVLERIAPAIAKGLVKRKEQGNESPLNIIACEDMVRGTTQLKGHVMNALPEDAKAWEEEHVGFVDSAVDRIVPPSASATNDPLEVTVETFSEWIVDKTQFKGALPNIPGMELTDNLMAFVERKLFTLNTGHAIT
;
A
#
# COMPACT_ATOMS: atom_id res chain seq x y z
N VAL A 1 -14.01 6.44 -3.53
CA VAL A 1 -12.81 6.43 -2.68
C VAL A 1 -11.67 7.02 -3.47
N ASP A 2 -10.77 7.74 -2.81
CA ASP A 2 -9.63 8.40 -3.46
C ASP A 2 -8.31 7.68 -3.14
N LEU A 3 -8.34 6.83 -2.11
CA LEU A 3 -7.24 5.98 -1.67
C LEU A 3 -7.72 4.55 -1.40
N VAL A 4 -6.88 3.57 -1.72
CA VAL A 4 -7.01 2.16 -1.32
C VAL A 4 -5.68 1.71 -0.71
N THR A 5 -5.71 1.13 0.48
CA THR A 5 -4.52 0.62 1.17
C THR A 5 -4.66 -0.86 1.51
N THR A 6 -3.54 -1.57 1.62
CA THR A 6 -3.52 -3.00 2.01
C THR A 6 -2.46 -3.27 3.07
N ALA A 7 -2.70 -4.26 3.93
CA ALA A 7 -1.75 -4.86 4.86
C ALA A 7 -2.15 -6.32 5.08
N VAL A 8 -2.02 -7.13 4.02
CA VAL A 8 -2.65 -8.47 3.92
C VAL A 8 -1.65 -9.60 3.67
N GLY A 9 -0.38 -9.28 3.42
CA GLY A 9 0.68 -10.22 3.06
C GLY A 9 0.61 -10.69 1.59
N PRO A 10 1.72 -11.25 1.06
CA PRO A 10 1.90 -11.50 -0.37
C PRO A 10 0.83 -12.42 -0.99
N VAL A 11 0.44 -13.48 -0.26
CA VAL A 11 -0.55 -14.46 -0.76
C VAL A 11 -1.91 -13.82 -0.96
N VAL A 12 -2.34 -12.97 -0.02
CA VAL A 12 -3.66 -12.34 -0.09
C VAL A 12 -3.62 -11.15 -1.06
N LEU A 13 -2.46 -10.50 -1.22
CA LEU A 13 -2.25 -9.41 -2.16
C LEU A 13 -2.62 -9.80 -3.60
N GLU A 14 -2.22 -10.99 -4.05
CA GLU A 14 -2.65 -11.56 -5.33
C GLU A 14 -4.16 -11.88 -5.32
N ARG A 15 -4.65 -12.48 -4.23
CA ARG A 15 -6.05 -12.94 -4.13
C ARG A 15 -7.07 -11.80 -4.21
N ILE A 16 -6.72 -10.59 -3.77
CA ILE A 16 -7.60 -9.41 -3.84
C ILE A 16 -7.56 -8.71 -5.21
N ALA A 17 -6.57 -9.00 -6.05
CA ALA A 17 -6.38 -8.31 -7.33
C ALA A 17 -7.60 -8.39 -8.28
N PRO A 18 -8.31 -9.53 -8.42
CA PRO A 18 -9.52 -9.58 -9.23
C PRO A 18 -10.66 -8.69 -8.71
N ALA A 19 -10.75 -8.48 -7.40
CA ALA A 19 -11.74 -7.58 -6.82
C ALA A 19 -11.38 -6.11 -7.11
N ILE A 20 -10.09 -5.75 -7.01
CA ILE A 20 -9.61 -4.42 -7.38
C ILE A 20 -9.86 -4.16 -8.87
N ALA A 21 -9.49 -5.09 -9.76
CA ALA A 21 -9.72 -4.96 -11.20
C ALA A 21 -11.20 -4.73 -11.54
N LYS A 22 -12.12 -5.51 -10.94
CA LYS A 22 -13.57 -5.28 -11.08
C LYS A 22 -14.00 -3.92 -10.54
N GLY A 23 -13.42 -3.47 -9.44
CA GLY A 23 -13.64 -2.14 -8.89
C GLY A 23 -13.21 -1.02 -9.84
N LEU A 24 -12.07 -1.16 -10.51
CA LEU A 24 -11.57 -0.21 -11.50
C LEU A 24 -12.47 -0.14 -12.73
N VAL A 25 -12.90 -1.30 -13.26
CA VAL A 25 -13.87 -1.36 -14.37
C VAL A 25 -15.15 -0.63 -14.00
N LYS A 26 -15.72 -0.92 -12.83
CA LYS A 26 -16.92 -0.24 -12.35
C LYS A 26 -16.71 1.26 -12.17
N ARG A 27 -15.53 1.67 -11.70
CA ARG A 27 -15.18 3.10 -11.55
C ARG A 27 -15.15 3.81 -12.92
N LYS A 28 -14.56 3.17 -13.94
CA LYS A 28 -14.58 3.63 -15.33
C LYS A 28 -16.01 3.75 -15.87
N GLU A 29 -16.82 2.71 -15.73
CA GLU A 29 -18.22 2.68 -16.20
C GLU A 29 -19.10 3.77 -15.56
N GLN A 30 -18.78 4.17 -14.33
CA GLN A 30 -19.46 5.25 -13.63
C GLN A 30 -18.98 6.65 -14.06
N GLY A 31 -18.01 6.74 -14.97
CA GLY A 31 -17.43 8.02 -15.40
C GLY A 31 -16.67 8.75 -14.29
N ASN A 32 -16.18 8.02 -13.27
CA ASN A 32 -15.43 8.63 -12.19
C ASN A 32 -13.94 8.73 -12.54
N GLU A 33 -13.59 9.86 -13.16
CA GLU A 33 -12.24 10.22 -13.59
C GLU A 33 -11.40 10.87 -12.47
N SER A 34 -11.93 10.97 -11.24
CA SER A 34 -11.13 11.49 -10.13
C SER A 34 -9.97 10.54 -9.84
N PRO A 35 -8.72 11.04 -9.71
CA PRO A 35 -7.55 10.20 -9.46
C PRO A 35 -7.74 9.26 -8.28
N LEU A 36 -7.33 8.01 -8.46
CA LEU A 36 -7.30 6.99 -7.40
C LEU A 36 -5.85 6.60 -7.14
N ASN A 37 -5.42 6.58 -5.88
CA ASN A 37 -4.10 6.06 -5.53
C ASN A 37 -4.23 4.80 -4.68
N ILE A 38 -3.50 3.75 -5.07
CA ILE A 38 -3.44 2.46 -4.37
C ILE A 38 -2.06 2.37 -3.72
N ILE A 39 -2.01 2.02 -2.43
CA ILE A 39 -0.77 1.94 -1.64
C ILE A 39 -0.76 0.64 -0.83
N ALA A 40 0.01 -0.35 -1.27
CA ALA A 40 0.21 -1.58 -0.52
C ALA A 40 1.23 -1.32 0.60
N CYS A 41 0.77 -1.41 1.86
CA CYS A 41 1.55 -1.19 3.08
C CYS A 41 2.00 -2.55 3.63
N GLU A 42 2.78 -3.26 2.83
CA GLU A 42 3.22 -4.63 3.10
C GLU A 42 4.69 -4.65 3.51
N ASP A 43 5.13 -5.66 4.27
CA ASP A 43 6.55 -5.94 4.52
C ASP A 43 7.20 -6.59 3.27
N MET A 44 7.18 -5.84 2.16
CA MET A 44 7.65 -6.25 0.84
C MET A 44 8.31 -5.07 0.14
N VAL A 45 9.42 -5.33 -0.55
CA VAL A 45 10.02 -4.32 -1.44
C VAL A 45 9.08 -4.09 -2.63
N ARG A 46 8.65 -2.84 -2.81
CA ARG A 46 7.73 -2.42 -3.89
C ARG A 46 6.46 -3.28 -3.98
N GLY A 47 5.82 -3.50 -2.82
CA GLY A 47 4.60 -4.32 -2.72
C GLY A 47 3.47 -3.82 -3.64
N THR A 48 3.34 -2.50 -3.82
CA THR A 48 2.30 -1.93 -4.67
C THR A 48 2.56 -2.17 -6.15
N THR A 49 3.83 -2.12 -6.59
CA THR A 49 4.22 -2.53 -7.95
C THR A 49 3.89 -3.99 -8.20
N GLN A 50 4.10 -4.88 -7.21
CA GLN A 50 3.71 -6.29 -7.33
C GLN A 50 2.18 -6.44 -7.41
N LEU A 51 1.43 -5.73 -6.55
CA LEU A 51 -0.03 -5.67 -6.63
C LEU A 51 -0.51 -5.17 -8.01
N LYS A 52 0.14 -4.15 -8.59
CA LYS A 52 -0.15 -3.68 -9.94
C LYS A 52 -0.07 -4.83 -10.94
N GLY A 53 1.00 -5.62 -10.91
CA GLY A 53 1.15 -6.80 -11.77
C GLY A 53 -0.04 -7.77 -11.66
N HIS A 54 -0.46 -8.11 -10.44
CA HIS A 54 -1.62 -8.99 -10.22
C HIS A 54 -2.93 -8.36 -10.72
N VAL A 55 -3.13 -7.06 -10.49
CA VAL A 55 -4.34 -6.33 -10.94
C VAL A 55 -4.38 -6.30 -12.47
N MET A 56 -3.26 -6.01 -13.13
CA MET A 56 -3.18 -5.97 -14.60
C MET A 56 -3.46 -7.33 -15.26
N ASN A 57 -3.11 -8.44 -14.59
CA ASN A 57 -3.46 -9.78 -15.05
C ASN A 57 -4.97 -10.08 -14.98
N ALA A 58 -5.68 -9.44 -14.05
CA ALA A 58 -7.12 -9.60 -13.87
C ALA A 58 -7.95 -8.50 -14.57
N LEU A 59 -7.30 -7.45 -15.09
CA LEU A 59 -7.95 -6.30 -15.70
C LEU A 59 -8.23 -6.55 -17.19
N PRO A 60 -9.47 -6.33 -17.67
CA PRO A 60 -9.78 -6.38 -19.09
C PRO A 60 -8.93 -5.42 -19.91
N GLU A 61 -8.57 -5.81 -21.13
CA GLU A 61 -7.66 -5.05 -22.00
C GLU A 61 -8.16 -3.63 -22.28
N ASP A 62 -9.47 -3.46 -22.48
CA ASP A 62 -10.10 -2.17 -22.77
C ASP A 62 -10.13 -1.21 -21.57
N ALA A 63 -9.82 -1.70 -20.36
CA ALA A 63 -9.73 -0.89 -19.14
C ALA A 63 -8.31 -0.45 -18.79
N LYS A 64 -7.26 -1.03 -19.41
CA LYS A 64 -5.85 -0.77 -19.06
C LYS A 64 -5.41 0.66 -19.33
N ALA A 65 -5.75 1.22 -20.49
CA ALA A 65 -5.40 2.61 -20.82
C ALA A 65 -6.05 3.60 -19.84
N TRP A 66 -7.30 3.32 -19.44
CA TRP A 66 -8.00 4.13 -18.46
C TRP A 66 -7.36 4.02 -17.06
N GLU A 67 -6.95 2.81 -16.63
CA GLU A 67 -6.21 2.62 -15.37
C GLU A 67 -4.92 3.43 -15.37
N GLU A 68 -4.11 3.31 -16.43
CA GLU A 68 -2.80 3.98 -16.51
C GLU A 68 -2.91 5.50 -16.40
N GLU A 69 -3.97 6.09 -16.94
CA GLU A 69 -4.22 7.52 -16.85
C GLU A 69 -4.67 7.95 -15.44
N HIS A 70 -5.61 7.20 -14.83
CA HIS A 70 -6.37 7.64 -13.66
C HIS A 70 -5.92 7.03 -12.32
N VAL A 71 -5.11 5.98 -12.33
CA VAL A 71 -4.74 5.21 -11.14
C VAL A 71 -3.24 5.29 -10.88
N GLY A 72 -2.88 5.70 -9.67
CA GLY A 72 -1.51 5.63 -9.15
C GLY A 72 -1.33 4.35 -8.36
N PHE A 73 -0.30 3.55 -8.69
CA PHE A 73 0.15 2.44 -7.85
C PHE A 73 1.44 2.89 -7.16
N VAL A 74 1.30 3.32 -5.91
CA VAL A 74 2.32 3.99 -5.12
C VAL A 74 2.98 3.01 -4.15
N ASP A 75 4.24 2.71 -4.36
CA ASP A 75 5.07 1.91 -3.46
C ASP A 75 5.24 2.62 -2.11
N SER A 76 5.39 1.82 -1.05
CA SER A 76 5.60 2.32 0.30
C SER A 76 6.68 1.54 1.04
N ALA A 77 7.20 2.16 2.09
CA ALA A 77 7.96 1.54 3.17
C ALA A 77 7.24 1.86 4.47
N VAL A 78 6.90 0.82 5.24
CA VAL A 78 6.20 0.95 6.53
C VAL A 78 7.00 0.30 7.64
N ASP A 79 6.99 0.94 8.81
CA ASP A 79 7.65 0.43 10.00
C ASP A 79 6.85 0.77 11.26
N ARG A 80 6.46 -0.27 12.00
CA ARG A 80 5.86 -0.22 13.32
C ARG A 80 5.83 -1.64 13.89
N ILE A 81 6.38 -1.82 15.09
CA ILE A 81 6.30 -3.09 15.81
C ILE A 81 4.88 -3.25 16.37
N VAL A 82 4.18 -4.27 15.89
CA VAL A 82 2.83 -4.65 16.32
C VAL A 82 2.85 -6.14 16.73
N PRO A 83 3.15 -6.46 17.99
CA PRO A 83 3.25 -7.84 18.44
C PRO A 83 1.85 -8.48 18.52
N PRO A 84 1.75 -9.82 18.44
CA PRO A 84 0.55 -10.52 18.85
C PRO A 84 0.22 -10.15 20.29
N SER A 85 -0.98 -9.64 20.53
CA SER A 85 -1.46 -9.33 21.88
C SER A 85 -2.74 -10.10 22.15
N ALA A 86 -2.82 -10.77 23.31
CA ALA A 86 -4.10 -11.20 23.83
C ALA A 86 -4.82 -9.92 24.28
N SER A 87 -6.05 -9.71 23.82
CA SER A 87 -6.84 -8.55 24.26
C SER A 87 -6.94 -8.57 25.79
N ALA A 88 -6.57 -7.46 26.42
CA ALA A 88 -6.73 -7.32 27.87
C ALA A 88 -8.21 -7.22 28.25
N THR A 89 -9.08 -6.90 27.28
CA THR A 89 -10.50 -6.61 27.48
C THR A 89 -11.45 -7.62 26.81
N ASN A 90 -10.93 -8.65 26.13
CA ASN A 90 -11.65 -9.55 25.21
C ASN A 90 -12.29 -8.84 23.98
N ASP A 91 -11.90 -7.61 23.67
CA ASP A 91 -12.31 -6.92 22.45
C ASP A 91 -11.50 -7.45 21.25
N PRO A 92 -12.14 -8.05 20.22
CA PRO A 92 -11.47 -8.56 19.04
C PRO A 92 -10.85 -7.48 18.13
N LEU A 93 -11.13 -6.19 18.39
CA LEU A 93 -10.58 -5.05 17.65
C LEU A 93 -9.42 -4.36 18.38
N GLU A 94 -9.16 -4.72 19.64
CA GLU A 94 -8.07 -4.15 20.43
C GLU A 94 -6.70 -4.56 19.86
N VAL A 95 -5.80 -3.58 19.70
CA VAL A 95 -4.41 -3.82 19.27
C VAL A 95 -3.45 -2.99 20.11
N THR A 96 -2.36 -3.62 20.54
CA THR A 96 -1.22 -2.93 21.18
C THR A 96 -0.15 -2.65 20.13
N VAL A 97 0.30 -1.40 20.07
CA VAL A 97 1.35 -0.95 19.15
C VAL A 97 2.38 -0.12 19.91
N GLU A 98 3.61 -0.06 19.42
CA GLU A 98 4.57 0.91 19.92
C GLU A 98 4.20 2.36 19.53
N THR A 99 4.81 3.34 20.19
CA THR A 99 4.60 4.76 19.87
C THR A 99 5.21 5.15 18.53
N PHE A 100 6.34 4.55 18.16
CA PHE A 100 7.01 4.85 16.90
C PHE A 100 6.18 4.35 15.70
N SER A 101 6.29 5.09 14.60
CA SER A 101 5.85 4.62 13.29
C SER A 101 6.49 5.43 12.20
N GLU A 102 6.69 4.77 11.08
CA GLU A 102 7.14 5.38 9.85
C GLU A 102 6.30 4.86 8.68
N TRP A 103 5.78 5.77 7.86
CA TRP A 103 5.09 5.44 6.62
C TRP A 103 5.57 6.38 5.52
N ILE A 104 6.40 5.85 4.63
CA ILE A 104 7.03 6.61 3.56
C ILE A 104 6.53 6.09 2.23
N VAL A 105 6.14 6.99 1.32
CA VAL A 105 5.56 6.64 0.02
C VAL A 105 6.26 7.37 -1.11
N ASP A 106 6.36 6.73 -2.27
CA ASP A 106 7.01 7.30 -3.46
C ASP A 106 6.12 8.38 -4.10
N LYS A 107 6.47 9.65 -3.89
CA LYS A 107 5.69 10.79 -4.37
C LYS A 107 5.58 10.84 -5.90
N THR A 108 6.51 10.19 -6.62
CA THR A 108 6.58 10.22 -8.09
C THR A 108 5.53 9.33 -8.75
N GLN A 109 4.94 8.40 -8.00
CA GLN A 109 3.97 7.43 -8.49
C GLN A 109 2.51 7.85 -8.29
N PHE A 110 2.28 8.99 -7.62
CA PHE A 110 0.93 9.51 -7.39
C PHE A 110 0.29 10.07 -8.66
N LYS A 111 -1.03 9.97 -8.72
CA LYS A 111 -1.89 10.70 -9.65
C LYS A 111 -2.66 11.78 -8.91
N GLY A 112 -2.71 12.98 -9.50
CA GLY A 112 -3.45 14.11 -8.98
C GLY A 112 -2.75 14.85 -7.83
N ALA A 113 -3.55 15.52 -6.99
CA ALA A 113 -3.04 16.24 -5.83
C ALA A 113 -2.53 15.26 -4.76
N LEU A 114 -1.35 15.56 -4.19
CA LEU A 114 -0.78 14.75 -3.12
C LEU A 114 -1.62 14.90 -1.85
N PRO A 115 -2.03 13.78 -1.20
CA PRO A 115 -2.83 13.84 0.01
C PRO A 115 -2.00 14.33 1.20
N ASN A 116 -2.63 15.06 2.12
CA ASN A 116 -2.01 15.49 3.37
C ASN A 116 -2.48 14.57 4.51
N ILE A 117 -1.73 13.51 4.79
CA ILE A 117 -2.04 12.53 5.83
C ILE A 117 -0.99 12.65 6.95
N PRO A 118 -1.38 13.06 8.17
CA PRO A 118 -0.45 13.09 9.30
C PRO A 118 0.19 11.71 9.53
N GLY A 119 1.52 11.68 9.60
CA GLY A 119 2.30 10.46 9.76
C GLY A 119 2.68 9.74 8.46
N MET A 120 2.22 10.21 7.29
CA MET A 120 2.69 9.76 5.99
C MET A 120 3.65 10.76 5.39
N GLU A 121 4.84 10.30 5.02
CA GLU A 121 5.90 11.11 4.41
C GLU A 121 6.06 10.79 2.92
N LEU A 122 6.32 11.83 2.12
CA LEU A 122 6.45 11.75 0.67
C LEU A 122 7.92 11.89 0.27
N THR A 123 8.43 10.97 -0.54
CA THR A 123 9.85 10.97 -0.98
C THR A 123 9.99 10.72 -2.48
N ASP A 124 11.08 11.19 -3.09
CA ASP A 124 11.52 10.79 -4.44
C ASP A 124 12.55 9.65 -4.42
N ASN A 125 12.98 9.19 -3.24
CA ASN A 125 14.00 8.15 -3.11
C ASN A 125 13.58 7.08 -2.10
N LEU A 126 12.46 6.41 -2.37
CA LEU A 126 11.88 5.39 -1.47
C LEU A 126 12.86 4.26 -1.15
N MET A 127 13.70 3.85 -2.10
CA MET A 127 14.64 2.75 -1.91
C MET A 127 15.66 3.00 -0.79
N ALA A 128 16.09 4.25 -0.59
CA ALA A 128 16.97 4.59 0.52
C ALA A 128 16.33 4.30 1.89
N PHE A 129 15.01 4.48 2.01
CA PHE A 129 14.27 4.23 3.25
C PHE A 129 13.99 2.73 3.46
N VAL A 130 13.70 2.01 2.38
CA VAL A 130 13.58 0.54 2.39
C VAL A 130 14.89 -0.09 2.88
N GLU A 131 16.04 0.32 2.32
CA GLU A 131 17.35 -0.18 2.71
C GLU A 131 17.71 0.23 4.15
N ARG A 132 17.41 1.48 4.54
CA ARG A 132 17.62 1.94 5.92
C ARG A 132 16.89 1.05 6.91
N LYS A 133 15.58 0.82 6.73
CA LYS A 133 14.77 -0.04 7.61
C LYS A 133 15.32 -1.47 7.67
N LEU A 134 15.70 -2.03 6.52
CA LEU A 134 16.25 -3.38 6.44
C LEU A 134 17.60 -3.50 7.18
N PHE A 135 18.50 -2.54 7.01
CA PHE A 135 19.88 -2.60 7.54
C PHE A 135 20.04 -2.02 8.94
N THR A 136 19.05 -1.28 9.46
CA THR A 136 19.08 -0.78 10.85
C THR A 136 18.08 -1.53 11.72
N LEU A 137 16.79 -1.36 11.49
CA LEU A 137 15.73 -1.92 12.35
C LEU A 137 15.67 -3.44 12.21
N ASN A 138 15.45 -3.98 11.01
CA ASN A 138 15.30 -5.43 10.84
C ASN A 138 16.58 -6.18 11.25
N THR A 139 17.75 -5.62 10.91
CA THR A 139 19.04 -6.20 11.28
C THR A 139 19.24 -6.19 12.80
N GLY A 140 18.97 -5.07 13.48
CA GLY A 140 19.05 -4.97 14.93
C GLY A 140 18.10 -5.95 15.62
N HIS A 141 16.84 -5.96 15.20
CA HIS A 141 15.79 -6.81 15.75
C HIS A 141 16.11 -8.31 15.59
N ALA A 142 16.74 -8.72 14.48
CA ALA A 142 17.11 -10.11 14.27
C ALA A 142 18.25 -10.60 15.17
N ILE A 143 19.08 -9.68 15.68
CA ILE A 143 20.25 -10.01 16.52
C ILE A 143 19.89 -10.06 18.01
N THR A 144 18.94 -9.23 18.45
CA THR A 144 18.48 -9.13 19.85
C THR A 144 17.37 -10.10 20.20
#